data_AF-A0A2S1XH85-F1
#
_entry.id   AF-A0A2S1XH85-F1
#
_cell.length_a   1.000
_cell.length_b   1.000
_cell.length_c   1.000
_cell.angle_alpha   90.00
_cell.angle_beta   90.00
_cell.angle_gamma   90.00
#
_symmetry.space_group_name_H-M   'P 1'
#
loop_
_entity.id
_entity.type
_entity.pdbx_description
1 polymer ?
#
loop_
_entity_poly.entity_id
_entity_poly.type
_entity_poly.pdbx_seq_one_letter_code
_entity_poly.pdbx_strand_id
1 'polypeptide(L)'
;MNVMEPSVGAARQPATLVATTPSASKAAAGTKDTGPKDTAGGSSAGTRDAAAIDAAAVVTLSETAQASLATQTAGKKDFATVAKDARAAIDAKYAELAANGKPMDYMHATQESWDTVYGGLDRRALFAIASNSDGSFSKDEQNTAQSIMSQQQGQAMMAADPTGNDHAARFRAGVAFLEGVSDEEKASANWAVQRAATQFGYEQSMRSSGREPDDLDSENPLVAMIKGAMDRLKDKSPEAVATGGYVKDLKDMPLFRDGVPAVAAGTSPSLDIRA
;
A
#
# COMPACT_ATOMS: atom_id res chain seq x y z
N MET A 1 -36.47 -38.79 -28.43
CA MET A 1 -35.63 -37.58 -28.42
C MET A 1 -34.77 -37.62 -27.16
N ASN A 2 -33.45 -37.68 -27.32
CA ASN A 2 -32.47 -37.76 -26.24
C ASN A 2 -32.43 -36.47 -25.40
N VAL A 3 -32.39 -36.65 -24.09
CA VAL A 3 -32.09 -35.63 -23.09
C VAL A 3 -30.58 -35.64 -22.89
N MET A 4 -29.91 -34.50 -23.08
CA MET A 4 -28.46 -34.35 -22.92
C MET A 4 -28.18 -33.67 -21.57
N GLU A 5 -27.57 -34.42 -20.65
CA GLU A 5 -27.07 -33.92 -19.37
C GLU A 5 -25.79 -33.09 -19.59
N PRO A 6 -25.56 -32.00 -18.83
CA PRO A 6 -24.26 -31.36 -18.74
C PRO A 6 -23.39 -31.99 -17.64
N SER A 7 -22.26 -32.55 -18.07
CA SER A 7 -21.17 -33.11 -17.28
C SER A 7 -20.54 -32.09 -16.32
N VAL A 8 -20.48 -32.44 -15.04
CA VAL A 8 -19.84 -31.64 -13.98
C VAL A 8 -18.36 -32.03 -13.88
N GLY A 9 -17.49 -31.12 -14.30
CA GLY A 9 -16.04 -31.25 -14.22
C GLY A 9 -15.52 -31.06 -12.79
N ALA A 10 -14.68 -32.01 -12.37
CA ALA A 10 -14.14 -32.18 -11.03
C ALA A 10 -13.32 -30.98 -10.50
N ALA A 11 -13.69 -30.50 -9.31
CA ALA A 11 -12.90 -29.58 -8.50
C ALA A 11 -11.76 -30.34 -7.79
N ARG A 12 -10.52 -29.94 -8.05
CA ARG A 12 -9.33 -30.38 -7.28
C ARG A 12 -9.13 -29.47 -6.07
N GLN A 13 -9.12 -30.06 -4.88
CA GLN A 13 -8.75 -29.45 -3.62
C GLN A 13 -7.23 -29.20 -3.55
N PRO A 14 -6.75 -28.07 -2.97
CA PRO A 14 -5.38 -27.98 -2.51
C PRO A 14 -5.22 -28.42 -1.05
N ALA A 15 -4.17 -29.21 -0.82
CA ALA A 15 -3.81 -29.84 0.45
C ALA A 15 -3.20 -28.87 1.47
N THR A 16 -3.54 -29.11 2.73
CA THR A 16 -3.04 -28.49 3.95
C THR A 16 -1.56 -28.78 4.17
N LEU A 17 -0.75 -27.76 4.46
CA LEU A 17 0.62 -27.93 4.96
C LEU A 17 0.77 -27.19 6.30
N VAL A 18 0.88 -28.01 7.35
CA VAL A 18 1.25 -27.64 8.71
C VAL A 18 2.78 -27.57 8.77
N ALA A 19 3.33 -26.46 9.27
CA ALA A 19 4.75 -26.38 9.62
C ALA A 19 4.87 -25.98 11.11
N THR A 20 5.25 -26.97 11.90
CA THR A 20 5.66 -26.88 13.30
C THR A 20 7.09 -26.35 13.39
N THR A 21 7.31 -25.37 14.27
CA THR A 21 8.64 -24.86 14.64
C THR A 21 9.30 -25.77 15.68
N PRO A 22 10.64 -25.91 15.65
CA PRO A 22 11.41 -26.24 16.84
C PRO A 22 12.20 -25.01 17.34
N SER A 23 12.08 -24.80 18.64
CA SER A 23 12.83 -23.85 19.47
C SER A 23 14.10 -24.49 20.02
N ALA A 24 15.11 -23.67 20.35
CA ALA A 24 16.32 -23.86 21.19
C ALA A 24 17.55 -23.20 20.49
N SER A 25 18.48 -22.48 21.12
CA SER A 25 18.97 -22.52 22.50
C SER A 25 19.68 -21.22 22.93
N LYS A 26 19.62 -21.02 24.24
CA LYS A 26 20.30 -20.05 25.12
C LYS A 26 21.81 -20.33 25.22
N ALA A 27 22.63 -19.28 25.25
CA ALA A 27 23.95 -19.29 25.87
C ALA A 27 24.29 -17.90 26.43
N ALA A 28 24.65 -17.87 27.71
CA ALA A 28 25.08 -16.71 28.47
C ALA A 28 26.51 -16.95 28.99
N ALA A 29 27.30 -15.88 29.07
CA ALA A 29 28.51 -15.63 29.89
C ALA A 29 29.45 -14.72 29.07
N GLY A 30 30.07 -13.65 29.57
CA GLY A 30 30.24 -13.15 30.93
C GLY A 30 31.60 -12.44 31.00
N THR A 31 31.68 -11.38 31.83
CA THR A 31 32.91 -10.74 32.38
C THR A 31 33.81 -9.96 31.39
N LYS A 32 34.50 -8.86 31.72
CA LYS A 32 34.76 -8.04 32.93
C LYS A 32 35.40 -6.73 32.41
N ASP A 33 34.90 -5.55 32.79
CA ASP A 33 35.51 -4.62 33.76
C ASP A 33 36.99 -4.26 33.55
N THR A 34 37.26 -2.97 33.27
CA THR A 34 38.32 -2.16 33.91
C THR A 34 38.00 -0.66 33.80
N GLY A 35 37.57 -0.03 34.90
CA GLY A 35 37.84 1.41 35.17
C GLY A 35 39.30 1.62 35.62
N PRO A 36 39.76 2.80 36.11
CA PRO A 36 39.05 3.98 36.66
C PRO A 36 39.56 5.32 36.00
N LYS A 37 39.24 6.59 36.35
CA LYS A 37 39.13 7.27 37.65
C LYS A 37 38.78 8.78 37.47
N ASP A 38 37.88 9.29 38.32
CA ASP A 38 37.67 10.63 38.96
C ASP A 38 38.18 11.92 38.26
N THR A 39 37.41 13.03 38.17
CA THR A 39 37.00 13.88 39.32
C THR A 39 36.01 15.01 38.91
N ALA A 40 34.99 15.15 39.77
CA ALA A 40 34.17 16.31 40.17
C ALA A 40 34.10 17.65 39.38
N GLY A 41 32.85 18.09 39.15
CA GLY A 41 32.39 19.41 39.60
C GLY A 41 31.81 20.37 38.54
N GLY A 42 30.50 20.64 38.63
CA GLY A 42 29.92 21.92 38.17
C GLY A 42 28.80 21.83 37.14
N SER A 43 27.56 22.07 37.58
CA SER A 43 26.37 22.27 36.76
C SER A 43 26.54 23.35 35.69
N SER A 44 26.19 23.07 34.44
CA SER A 44 25.53 24.03 33.53
C SER A 44 25.07 23.35 32.23
N ALA A 45 23.85 23.70 31.79
CA ALA A 45 23.35 23.62 30.42
C ALA A 45 23.08 22.23 29.80
N GLY A 46 21.92 21.64 30.15
CA GLY A 46 21.24 20.69 29.28
C GLY A 46 20.61 21.41 28.09
N THR A 47 21.25 21.40 26.91
CA THR A 47 20.59 21.68 25.62
C THR A 47 21.39 21.16 24.39
N ARG A 48 22.33 20.22 24.52
CA ARG A 48 23.12 19.73 23.37
C ARG A 48 22.89 18.28 22.95
N ASP A 49 22.09 17.51 23.68
CA ASP A 49 21.86 16.11 23.29
C ASP A 49 20.66 15.94 22.37
N ALA A 50 19.56 16.68 22.54
CA ALA A 50 18.33 16.46 21.76
C ALA A 50 18.53 16.50 20.23
N ALA A 51 19.33 17.44 19.70
CA ALA A 51 19.60 17.53 18.27
C ALA A 51 20.55 16.43 17.74
N ALA A 52 21.43 15.91 18.60
CA ALA A 52 22.34 14.82 18.25
C ALA A 52 21.63 13.46 18.31
N ILE A 53 20.68 13.27 19.25
CA ILE A 53 19.84 12.07 19.28
C ILE A 53 18.85 12.07 18.09
N ASP A 54 18.33 13.24 17.71
CA ASP A 54 17.43 13.38 16.56
C ASP A 54 18.16 13.12 15.23
N ALA A 55 19.37 13.67 15.06
CA ALA A 55 20.20 13.38 13.89
C ALA A 55 20.67 11.91 13.84
N ALA A 56 21.07 11.33 14.97
CA ALA A 56 21.47 9.93 15.04
C ALA A 56 20.27 8.99 14.79
N ALA A 57 19.10 9.28 15.34
CA ALA A 57 17.87 8.53 15.10
C ALA A 57 17.43 8.62 13.62
N VAL A 58 17.49 9.80 13.01
CA VAL A 58 17.18 9.99 11.58
C VAL A 58 18.19 9.26 10.68
N VAL A 59 19.47 9.25 11.04
CA VAL A 59 20.52 8.51 10.29
C VAL A 59 20.35 7.00 10.42
N THR A 60 20.11 6.48 11.64
CA THR A 60 19.89 5.05 11.87
C THR A 60 18.57 4.56 11.27
N LEU A 61 17.51 5.38 11.27
CA LEU A 61 16.26 5.09 10.55
C LEU A 61 16.45 5.08 9.04
N SER A 62 17.28 5.97 8.48
CA SER A 62 17.59 5.95 7.05
C SER A 62 18.37 4.70 6.64
N GLU A 63 19.33 4.27 7.46
CA GLU A 63 20.17 3.10 7.16
C GLU A 63 19.41 1.78 7.33
N THR A 64 18.57 1.68 8.36
CA THR A 64 17.66 0.53 8.55
C THR A 64 16.52 0.51 7.55
N ALA A 65 16.00 1.66 7.11
CA ALA A 65 15.04 1.76 6.01
C ALA A 65 15.69 1.36 4.68
N GLN A 66 16.92 1.80 4.41
CA GLN A 66 17.68 1.41 3.22
C GLN A 66 18.02 -0.09 3.24
N ALA A 67 18.41 -0.66 4.39
CA ALA A 67 18.66 -2.09 4.55
C ALA A 67 17.37 -2.92 4.42
N SER A 68 16.24 -2.41 4.92
CA SER A 68 14.92 -3.02 4.74
C SER A 68 14.47 -2.93 3.28
N LEU A 69 14.74 -1.83 2.59
CA LEU A 69 14.51 -1.69 1.14
C LEU A 69 15.38 -2.68 0.36
N ALA A 70 16.67 -2.78 0.68
CA ALA A 70 17.63 -3.69 0.03
C ALA A 70 17.25 -5.17 0.25
N THR A 71 16.73 -5.50 1.43
CA THR A 71 16.26 -6.87 1.74
C THR A 71 14.93 -7.18 1.04
N GLN A 72 14.01 -6.21 0.95
CA GLN A 72 12.74 -6.35 0.21
C GLN A 72 12.93 -6.41 -1.31
N THR A 73 14.00 -5.80 -1.82
CA THR A 73 14.36 -5.79 -3.25
C THR A 73 15.35 -6.89 -3.65
N ALA A 74 15.81 -7.74 -2.72
CA ALA A 74 16.73 -8.83 -3.03
C ALA A 74 16.12 -9.78 -4.09
N GLY A 75 16.68 -9.77 -5.30
CA GLY A 75 16.19 -10.55 -6.45
C GLY A 75 15.05 -9.91 -7.25
N LYS A 76 14.52 -8.75 -6.83
CA LYS A 76 13.55 -7.96 -7.58
C LYS A 76 14.28 -6.84 -8.32
N LYS A 77 13.87 -6.56 -9.55
CA LYS A 77 14.30 -5.37 -10.30
C LYS A 77 13.97 -4.12 -9.49
N ASP A 78 14.93 -3.20 -9.36
CA ASP A 78 14.72 -1.94 -8.64
C ASP A 78 13.66 -1.07 -9.35
N PHE A 79 12.98 -0.23 -8.58
CA PHE A 79 11.83 0.53 -9.08
C PHE A 79 12.19 1.56 -10.15
N ALA A 80 13.39 2.14 -10.11
CA ALA A 80 13.84 3.07 -11.14
C ALA A 80 14.02 2.36 -12.49
N THR A 81 14.52 1.12 -12.47
CA THR A 81 14.60 0.31 -13.69
C THR A 81 13.21 -0.16 -14.14
N VAL A 82 12.25 -0.40 -13.23
CA VAL A 82 10.84 -0.64 -13.61
C VAL A 82 10.24 0.56 -14.34
N ALA A 83 10.47 1.79 -13.85
CA ALA A 83 9.99 3.00 -14.50
C ALA A 83 10.57 3.17 -15.92
N LYS A 84 11.88 2.93 -16.09
CA LYS A 84 12.54 2.98 -17.40
C LYS A 84 11.99 1.93 -18.37
N ASP A 85 11.78 0.70 -17.91
CA ASP A 85 11.17 -0.35 -18.72
C ASP A 85 9.74 0.00 -19.12
N ALA A 86 8.95 0.54 -18.19
CA ALA A 86 7.57 0.97 -18.47
C ALA A 86 7.54 2.06 -19.54
N ARG A 87 8.42 3.08 -19.44
CA ARG A 87 8.60 4.13 -20.45
C ARG A 87 8.92 3.54 -21.83
N ALA A 88 9.94 2.68 -21.89
CA ALA A 88 10.34 2.04 -23.14
C ALA A 88 9.21 1.19 -23.75
N ALA A 89 8.42 0.51 -22.93
CA ALA A 89 7.30 -0.30 -23.38
C ALA A 89 6.19 0.55 -24.02
N ILE A 90 5.76 1.64 -23.37
CA ILE A 90 4.71 2.50 -23.93
C ILE A 90 5.21 3.31 -25.13
N ASP A 91 6.48 3.70 -25.18
CA ASP A 91 7.07 4.36 -26.36
C ASP A 91 7.07 3.45 -27.58
N ALA A 92 7.43 2.17 -27.39
CA ALA A 92 7.36 1.18 -28.45
C ALA A 92 5.92 1.01 -28.98
N LYS A 93 4.92 1.04 -28.10
CA LYS A 93 3.51 0.96 -28.48
C LYS A 93 3.00 2.20 -29.18
N TYR A 94 3.44 3.39 -28.81
CA TYR A 94 3.13 4.60 -29.59
C TYR A 94 3.75 4.56 -30.98
N ALA A 95 4.99 4.10 -31.11
CA ALA A 95 5.64 3.95 -32.41
C ALA A 95 4.89 2.93 -33.29
N GLU A 96 4.45 1.82 -32.73
CA GLU A 96 3.63 0.80 -33.41
C GLU A 96 2.29 1.40 -33.89
N LEU A 97 1.58 2.12 -33.02
CA LEU A 97 0.32 2.80 -33.34
C LEU A 97 0.50 3.85 -34.45
N ALA A 98 1.54 4.67 -34.37
CA ALA A 98 1.87 5.67 -35.38
C ALA A 98 2.21 5.03 -36.73
N ALA A 99 3.00 3.94 -36.74
CA ALA A 99 3.34 3.19 -37.96
C ALA A 99 2.09 2.57 -38.63
N ASN A 100 1.09 2.20 -37.83
CA ASN A 100 -0.19 1.69 -38.30
C ASN A 100 -1.20 2.79 -38.71
N GLY A 101 -0.76 4.06 -38.75
CA GLY A 101 -1.59 5.20 -39.15
C GLY A 101 -2.65 5.59 -38.13
N LYS A 102 -2.53 5.12 -36.88
CA LYS A 102 -3.46 5.37 -35.77
C LYS A 102 -2.70 5.86 -34.54
N PRO A 103 -1.99 7.00 -34.60
CA PRO A 103 -1.24 7.50 -33.45
C PRO A 103 -2.16 7.69 -32.24
N MET A 104 -1.59 7.55 -31.04
CA MET A 104 -2.35 7.74 -29.80
C MET A 104 -2.88 9.17 -29.72
N ASP A 105 -4.20 9.31 -29.69
CA ASP A 105 -4.90 10.56 -29.42
C ASP A 105 -5.66 10.43 -28.10
N TYR A 106 -5.16 11.09 -27.07
CA TYR A 106 -5.73 11.06 -25.73
C TYR A 106 -7.14 11.67 -25.66
N MET A 107 -7.52 12.57 -26.58
CA MET A 107 -8.86 13.18 -26.63
C MET A 107 -9.92 12.23 -27.22
N HIS A 108 -9.49 11.31 -28.09
CA HIS A 108 -10.36 10.41 -28.85
C HIS A 108 -9.98 8.93 -28.68
N ALA A 109 -9.20 8.63 -27.63
CA ALA A 109 -8.69 7.31 -27.35
C ALA A 109 -9.82 6.30 -27.13
N THR A 110 -9.75 5.17 -27.83
CA THR A 110 -10.65 4.03 -27.61
C THR A 110 -10.09 3.09 -26.55
N GLN A 111 -10.94 2.24 -25.99
CA GLN A 111 -10.49 1.14 -25.12
C GLN A 111 -9.41 0.28 -25.79
N GLU A 112 -9.58 -0.02 -27.07
CA GLU A 112 -8.59 -0.76 -27.88
C GLU A 112 -7.22 -0.05 -27.91
N SER A 113 -7.21 1.28 -28.01
CA SER A 113 -5.97 2.07 -28.00
C SER A 113 -5.29 1.99 -26.63
N TRP A 114 -6.07 2.06 -25.54
CA TRP A 114 -5.56 1.87 -24.18
C TRP A 114 -5.01 0.47 -23.96
N ASP A 115 -5.74 -0.56 -24.37
CA ASP A 115 -5.34 -1.95 -24.23
C ASP A 115 -4.06 -2.23 -25.04
N THR A 116 -3.90 -1.61 -26.21
CA THR A 116 -2.70 -1.74 -27.03
C THR A 116 -1.46 -1.16 -26.32
N VAL A 117 -1.59 0.01 -25.70
CA VAL A 117 -0.45 0.71 -25.06
C VAL A 117 -0.15 0.15 -23.67
N TYR A 118 -1.19 -0.12 -22.86
CA TYR A 118 -1.04 -0.44 -21.44
C TYR A 118 -1.36 -1.89 -21.08
N GLY A 119 -2.01 -2.67 -21.96
CA GLY A 119 -2.50 -4.01 -21.64
C GLY A 119 -1.42 -5.03 -21.29
N GLY A 120 -0.18 -4.79 -21.72
CA GLY A 120 0.98 -5.63 -21.38
C GLY A 120 1.69 -5.23 -20.07
N LEU A 121 1.28 -4.14 -19.42
CA LEU A 121 1.94 -3.64 -18.23
C LEU A 121 1.37 -4.29 -16.96
N ASP A 122 2.26 -4.77 -16.11
CA ASP A 122 1.87 -5.20 -14.77
C ASP A 122 1.52 -4.01 -13.87
N ARG A 123 0.89 -4.31 -12.72
CA ARG A 123 0.46 -3.27 -11.76
C ARG A 123 1.62 -2.41 -11.23
N ARG A 124 2.81 -3.00 -11.04
CA ARG A 124 3.97 -2.27 -10.51
C ARG A 124 4.51 -1.29 -11.56
N ALA A 125 4.51 -1.68 -12.84
CA ALA A 125 4.80 -0.79 -13.96
C ALA A 125 3.75 0.33 -14.10
N LEU A 126 2.46 0.01 -13.97
CA LEU A 126 1.39 1.01 -13.95
C LEU A 126 1.56 1.98 -12.78
N PHE A 127 1.98 1.52 -11.60
CA PHE A 127 2.27 2.39 -10.47
C PHE A 127 3.49 3.30 -10.72
N ALA A 128 4.52 2.81 -11.42
CA ALA A 128 5.65 3.64 -11.84
C ALA A 128 5.20 4.80 -12.74
N ILE A 129 4.33 4.52 -13.71
CA ILE A 129 3.72 5.54 -14.58
C ILE A 129 2.85 6.50 -13.76
N ALA A 130 1.95 5.96 -12.92
CA ALA A 130 0.98 6.73 -12.15
C ALA A 130 1.61 7.66 -11.12
N SER A 131 2.69 7.22 -10.47
CA SER A 131 3.43 8.02 -9.47
C SER A 131 4.37 9.04 -10.13
N ASN A 132 4.87 8.72 -11.33
CA ASN A 132 5.79 9.54 -12.11
C ASN A 132 6.95 10.09 -11.26
N SER A 133 7.54 9.23 -10.45
CA SER A 133 8.58 9.62 -9.48
C SER A 133 9.86 10.12 -10.15
N ASP A 134 10.10 9.73 -11.40
CA ASP A 134 11.26 10.13 -12.21
C ASP A 134 10.97 11.27 -13.20
N GLY A 135 9.71 11.70 -13.31
CA GLY A 135 9.29 12.77 -14.21
C GLY A 135 9.20 12.39 -15.69
N SER A 136 9.30 11.10 -16.03
CA SER A 136 9.34 10.61 -17.42
C SER A 136 7.95 10.42 -18.07
N PHE A 137 6.87 10.62 -17.33
CA PHE A 137 5.50 10.37 -17.79
C PHE A 137 4.66 11.64 -17.87
N SER A 138 3.87 11.76 -18.95
CA SER A 138 2.94 12.87 -19.13
C SER A 138 1.79 12.80 -18.12
N LYS A 139 1.01 13.89 -18.00
CA LYS A 139 -0.15 13.89 -17.10
C LYS A 139 -1.23 12.92 -17.58
N ASP A 140 -1.41 12.80 -18.89
CA ASP A 140 -2.42 11.89 -19.42
C ASP A 140 -2.02 10.43 -19.22
N GLU A 141 -0.73 10.11 -19.35
CA GLU A 141 -0.21 8.77 -19.05
C GLU A 141 -0.40 8.40 -17.57
N GLN A 142 -0.11 9.34 -16.67
CA GLN A 142 -0.39 9.17 -15.25
C GLN A 142 -1.88 8.91 -15.00
N ASN A 143 -2.77 9.72 -15.57
CA ASN A 143 -4.21 9.59 -15.37
C ASN A 143 -4.74 8.26 -15.92
N THR A 144 -4.27 7.83 -17.09
CA THR A 144 -4.64 6.54 -17.68
C THR A 144 -4.16 5.38 -16.81
N ALA A 145 -2.90 5.39 -16.37
CA ALA A 145 -2.38 4.36 -15.48
C ALA A 145 -3.16 4.28 -14.16
N GLN A 146 -3.48 5.43 -13.56
CA GLN A 146 -4.32 5.51 -12.36
C GLN A 146 -5.72 4.92 -12.61
N SER A 147 -6.34 5.23 -13.75
CA SER A 147 -7.64 4.68 -14.14
C SER A 147 -7.59 3.16 -14.27
N ILE A 148 -6.58 2.61 -14.97
CA ILE A 148 -6.39 1.17 -15.12
C ILE A 148 -6.17 0.50 -13.76
N MET A 149 -5.33 1.08 -12.90
CA MET A 149 -5.11 0.56 -11.55
C MET A 149 -6.40 0.52 -10.71
N SER A 150 -7.24 1.56 -10.84
CA SER A 150 -8.56 1.61 -10.20
C SER A 150 -9.52 0.57 -10.78
N GLN A 151 -9.48 0.33 -12.10
CA GLN A 151 -10.27 -0.70 -12.75
C GLN A 151 -9.86 -2.09 -12.26
N GLN A 152 -8.56 -2.39 -12.15
CA GLN A 152 -8.06 -3.67 -11.63
C GLN A 152 -8.59 -3.96 -10.22
N GLN A 153 -8.54 -2.97 -9.32
CA GLN A 153 -9.14 -3.10 -7.98
C GLN A 153 -10.65 -3.28 -8.06
N GLY A 154 -11.34 -2.49 -8.88
CA GLY A 154 -12.77 -2.60 -9.11
C GLY A 154 -13.20 -3.99 -9.60
N GLN A 155 -12.42 -4.59 -10.50
CA GLN A 155 -12.65 -5.96 -11.00
C GLN A 155 -12.49 -6.99 -9.87
N ALA A 156 -11.45 -6.88 -9.04
CA ALA A 156 -11.27 -7.77 -7.89
C ALA A 156 -12.43 -7.66 -6.88
N MET A 157 -12.90 -6.44 -6.64
CA MET A 157 -14.07 -6.17 -5.80
C MET A 157 -15.35 -6.76 -6.40
N MET A 158 -15.64 -6.51 -7.68
CA MET A 158 -16.83 -7.01 -8.37
C MET A 158 -16.84 -8.54 -8.48
N ALA A 159 -15.69 -9.18 -8.63
CA ALA A 159 -15.60 -10.64 -8.64
C ALA A 159 -16.07 -11.28 -7.33
N ALA A 160 -15.90 -10.59 -6.19
CA ALA A 160 -16.37 -11.03 -4.89
C ALA A 160 -17.84 -10.69 -4.59
N ASP A 161 -18.45 -9.80 -5.38
CA ASP A 161 -19.86 -9.43 -5.29
C ASP A 161 -20.50 -9.34 -6.69
N PRO A 162 -20.60 -10.47 -7.41
CA PRO A 162 -21.05 -10.48 -8.80
C PRO A 162 -22.53 -10.10 -8.96
N THR A 163 -23.31 -10.18 -7.88
CA THR A 163 -24.75 -9.83 -7.88
C THR A 163 -25.04 -8.45 -7.29
N GLY A 164 -24.04 -7.77 -6.72
CA GLY A 164 -24.19 -6.47 -6.10
C GLY A 164 -24.92 -6.48 -4.75
N ASN A 165 -24.98 -7.63 -4.08
CA ASN A 165 -25.74 -7.83 -2.83
C ASN A 165 -24.84 -8.12 -1.62
N ASP A 166 -23.56 -8.47 -1.82
CA ASP A 166 -22.58 -8.69 -0.75
C ASP A 166 -21.50 -7.62 -0.76
N HIS A 167 -21.90 -6.41 -0.40
CA HIS A 167 -21.00 -5.27 -0.31
C HIS A 167 -19.85 -5.50 0.68
N ALA A 168 -20.06 -6.27 1.75
CA ALA A 168 -19.00 -6.61 2.68
C ALA A 168 -17.94 -7.50 2.01
N ALA A 169 -18.34 -8.55 1.27
CA ALA A 169 -17.41 -9.35 0.49
C ALA A 169 -16.66 -8.52 -0.57
N ARG A 170 -17.37 -7.61 -1.24
CA ARG A 170 -16.78 -6.65 -2.19
C ARG A 170 -15.63 -5.85 -1.57
N PHE A 171 -15.87 -5.18 -0.44
CA PHE A 171 -14.85 -4.38 0.23
C PHE A 171 -13.72 -5.23 0.83
N ARG A 172 -14.04 -6.41 1.36
CA ARG A 172 -13.02 -7.36 1.84
C ARG A 172 -12.07 -7.79 0.73
N ALA A 173 -12.59 -8.06 -0.46
CA ALA A 173 -11.76 -8.37 -1.63
C ALA A 173 -10.91 -7.17 -2.07
N GLY A 174 -11.46 -5.95 -1.98
CA GLY A 174 -10.68 -4.72 -2.20
C GLY A 174 -9.51 -4.58 -1.22
N VAL A 175 -9.74 -4.87 0.06
CA VAL A 175 -8.68 -4.90 1.08
C VAL A 175 -7.62 -5.93 0.70
N ALA A 176 -8.01 -7.17 0.43
CA ALA A 176 -7.08 -8.24 0.05
C ALA A 176 -6.28 -7.91 -1.21
N PHE A 177 -6.92 -7.27 -2.20
CA PHE A 177 -6.26 -6.79 -3.42
C PHE A 177 -5.18 -5.74 -3.09
N LEU A 178 -5.49 -4.76 -2.26
CA LEU A 178 -4.55 -3.71 -1.84
C LEU A 178 -3.41 -4.25 -0.95
N GLU A 179 -3.60 -5.37 -0.25
CA GLU A 179 -2.51 -6.05 0.46
C GLU A 179 -1.58 -6.81 -0.49
N GLY A 180 -2.01 -7.13 -1.71
CA GLY A 180 -1.21 -7.84 -2.71
C GLY A 180 -0.37 -6.95 -3.63
N VAL A 181 -0.48 -5.62 -3.51
CA VAL A 181 0.24 -4.69 -4.40
C VAL A 181 1.72 -4.57 -4.04
N SER A 182 2.50 -3.94 -4.93
CA SER A 182 3.94 -3.74 -4.75
C SER A 182 4.28 -2.88 -3.53
N ASP A 183 5.47 -3.10 -2.96
CA ASP A 183 5.97 -2.35 -1.81
C ASP A 183 6.05 -0.84 -2.08
N GLU A 184 6.40 -0.44 -3.32
CA GLU A 184 6.43 0.98 -3.70
C GLU A 184 5.04 1.60 -3.70
N GLU A 185 4.00 0.85 -4.09
CA GLU A 185 2.63 1.30 -4.01
C GLU A 185 2.18 1.40 -2.55
N LYS A 186 2.51 0.41 -1.70
CA LYS A 186 2.21 0.43 -0.25
C LYS A 186 2.87 1.57 0.51
N ALA A 187 4.01 2.08 0.01
CA ALA A 187 4.69 3.24 0.59
C ALA A 187 4.00 4.58 0.25
N SER A 188 2.98 4.58 -0.63
CA SER A 188 2.33 5.82 -1.10
C SER A 188 1.17 6.27 -0.21
N ALA A 189 0.98 7.59 -0.14
CA ALA A 189 -0.19 8.20 0.50
C ALA A 189 -1.50 7.71 -0.15
N ASN A 190 -1.52 7.63 -1.49
CA ASN A 190 -2.66 7.12 -2.24
C ASN A 190 -3.09 5.72 -1.79
N TRP A 191 -2.15 4.78 -1.67
CA TRP A 191 -2.46 3.43 -1.19
C TRP A 191 -3.03 3.46 0.23
N ALA A 192 -2.42 4.23 1.13
CA ALA A 192 -2.86 4.28 2.52
C ALA A 192 -4.31 4.80 2.63
N VAL A 193 -4.64 5.81 1.83
CA VAL A 193 -5.99 6.36 1.72
C VAL A 193 -6.98 5.33 1.17
N GLN A 194 -6.65 4.68 0.06
CA GLN A 194 -7.52 3.67 -0.54
C GLN A 194 -7.73 2.49 0.39
N ARG A 195 -6.68 2.03 1.08
CA ARG A 195 -6.74 0.92 2.02
C ARG A 195 -7.61 1.23 3.23
N ALA A 196 -7.47 2.44 3.80
CA ALA A 196 -8.30 2.91 4.91
C ALA A 196 -9.77 3.09 4.48
N ALA A 197 -10.01 3.72 3.33
CA ALA A 197 -11.36 3.91 2.79
C ALA A 197 -12.07 2.57 2.49
N THR A 198 -11.33 1.60 1.94
CA THR A 198 -11.87 0.28 1.62
C THR A 198 -12.22 -0.50 2.90
N GLN A 199 -11.37 -0.42 3.93
CA GLN A 199 -11.68 -0.99 5.25
C GLN A 199 -12.90 -0.33 5.89
N PHE A 200 -12.96 1.01 5.86
CA PHE A 200 -14.10 1.74 6.37
C PHE A 200 -15.39 1.31 5.66
N GLY A 201 -15.37 1.16 4.33
CA GLY A 201 -16.50 0.64 3.55
C GLY A 201 -16.91 -0.79 3.95
N TYR A 202 -15.94 -1.68 4.21
CA TYR A 202 -16.21 -3.03 4.73
C TYR A 202 -16.94 -2.98 6.07
N GLU A 203 -16.40 -2.25 7.04
CA GLU A 203 -17.00 -2.19 8.37
C GLU A 203 -18.39 -1.56 8.37
N GLN A 204 -18.61 -0.52 7.56
CA GLN A 204 -19.92 0.10 7.41
C GLN A 204 -20.93 -0.86 6.77
N SER A 205 -20.50 -1.66 5.79
CA SER A 205 -21.35 -2.68 5.14
C SER A 205 -21.71 -3.83 6.09
N MET A 206 -20.76 -4.26 6.93
CA MET A 206 -21.02 -5.27 7.97
C MET A 206 -22.03 -4.74 8.99
N ARG A 207 -21.79 -3.54 9.55
CA ARG A 207 -22.67 -2.92 10.54
C ARG A 207 -24.07 -2.62 10.00
N SER A 208 -24.21 -2.16 8.76
CA SER A 208 -25.52 -1.91 8.15
C SER A 208 -26.32 -3.20 7.93
N SER A 209 -25.63 -4.34 7.77
CA SER A 209 -26.23 -5.68 7.72
C SER A 209 -26.47 -6.32 9.10
N GLY A 210 -26.25 -5.57 10.19
CA GLY A 210 -26.40 -6.07 11.56
C GLY A 210 -25.34 -7.08 11.99
N ARG A 211 -24.21 -7.15 11.28
CA ARG A 211 -23.09 -8.05 11.58
C ARG A 211 -21.93 -7.30 12.20
N GLU A 212 -21.21 -7.98 13.09
CA GLU A 212 -19.95 -7.48 13.64
C GLU A 212 -18.83 -7.64 12.58
N PRO A 213 -18.07 -6.58 12.24
CA PRO A 213 -16.97 -6.69 11.30
C PRO A 213 -15.83 -7.56 11.85
N ASP A 214 -15.20 -8.34 10.96
CA ASP A 214 -13.91 -8.96 11.29
C ASP A 214 -12.82 -7.89 11.41
N ASP A 215 -11.76 -8.18 12.15
CA ASP A 215 -10.59 -7.32 12.22
C ASP A 215 -9.81 -7.36 10.90
N LEU A 216 -9.78 -6.22 10.22
CA LEU A 216 -9.02 -5.98 8.98
C LEU A 216 -8.06 -4.79 9.14
N ASP A 217 -7.72 -4.45 10.39
CA ASP A 217 -6.80 -3.35 10.69
C ASP A 217 -5.45 -3.56 10.00
N SER A 218 -4.85 -2.44 9.59
CA SER A 218 -3.55 -2.44 8.96
C SER A 218 -2.50 -2.07 9.99
N GLU A 219 -1.39 -2.82 10.00
CA GLU A 219 -0.18 -2.48 10.75
C GLU A 219 0.49 -1.19 10.25
N ASN A 220 0.08 -0.67 9.09
CA ASN A 220 0.58 0.61 8.60
C ASN A 220 -0.04 1.76 9.43
N PRO A 221 0.77 2.53 10.17
CA PRO A 221 0.25 3.52 11.09
C PRO A 221 -0.42 4.71 10.37
N LEU A 222 -0.06 4.95 9.10
CA LEU A 222 -0.74 5.94 8.27
C LEU A 222 -2.15 5.49 7.89
N VAL A 223 -2.35 4.21 7.55
CA VAL A 223 -3.68 3.63 7.31
C VAL A 223 -4.55 3.73 8.56
N ALA A 224 -4.01 3.31 9.72
CA ALA A 224 -4.71 3.38 10.99
C ALA A 224 -5.13 4.81 11.34
N MET A 225 -4.24 5.79 11.13
CA MET A 225 -4.55 7.21 11.34
C MET A 225 -5.68 7.70 10.42
N ILE A 226 -5.62 7.39 9.13
CA ILE A 226 -6.64 7.80 8.15
C ILE A 226 -7.99 7.16 8.49
N LYS A 227 -8.01 5.85 8.76
CA LYS A 227 -9.24 5.14 9.18
C LYS A 227 -9.82 5.79 10.43
N GLY A 228 -9.00 5.99 11.47
CA GLY A 228 -9.45 6.61 12.72
C GLY A 228 -10.04 8.01 12.51
N ALA A 229 -9.53 8.78 11.55
CA ALA A 229 -10.12 10.06 11.17
C ALA A 229 -11.48 9.91 10.47
N MET A 230 -11.62 8.93 9.56
CA MET A 230 -12.91 8.61 8.92
C MET A 230 -13.97 8.20 9.94
N ASP A 231 -13.60 7.38 10.92
CA ASP A 231 -14.51 6.97 12.00
C ASP A 231 -15.03 8.14 12.84
N ARG A 232 -14.19 9.15 13.09
CA ARG A 232 -14.59 10.35 13.84
C ARG A 232 -15.51 11.28 13.03
N LEU A 233 -15.39 11.26 11.71
CA LEU A 233 -16.09 12.18 10.81
C LEU A 233 -17.37 11.61 10.21
N LYS A 234 -17.56 10.29 10.23
CA LYS A 234 -18.70 9.62 9.58
C LYS A 234 -20.08 10.18 9.95
N ASP A 235 -20.25 10.64 11.19
CA ASP A 235 -21.52 11.18 11.68
C ASP A 235 -21.63 12.71 11.52
N LYS A 236 -20.52 13.39 11.23
CA LYS A 236 -20.41 14.86 11.27
C LYS A 236 -20.29 15.50 9.88
N SER A 237 -19.65 14.83 8.94
CA SER A 237 -19.39 15.35 7.59
C SER A 237 -19.15 14.20 6.60
N PRO A 238 -20.22 13.58 6.08
CA PRO A 238 -20.11 12.45 5.16
C PRO A 238 -19.27 12.77 3.90
N GLU A 239 -19.33 14.01 3.41
CA GLU A 239 -18.53 14.46 2.27
C GLU A 239 -17.02 14.50 2.57
N ALA A 240 -16.64 14.71 3.84
CA ALA A 240 -15.24 14.73 4.24
C ALA A 240 -14.59 13.34 4.17
N VAL A 241 -15.39 12.27 4.17
CA VAL A 241 -14.93 10.87 4.09
C VAL A 241 -14.80 10.40 2.63
N ALA A 242 -15.35 11.15 1.67
CA ALA A 242 -15.25 10.81 0.25
C ALA A 242 -13.84 11.08 -0.31
N THR A 243 -13.19 10.05 -0.81
CA THR A 243 -11.88 10.16 -1.47
C THR A 243 -12.09 10.38 -2.96
N GLY A 244 -12.11 11.65 -3.39
CA GLY A 244 -12.26 12.04 -4.80
C GLY A 244 -10.95 11.94 -5.57
N GLY A 245 -10.56 10.72 -5.99
CA GLY A 245 -9.44 10.52 -6.92
C GLY A 245 -8.10 10.18 -6.27
N TYR A 246 -7.04 10.22 -7.09
CA TYR A 246 -5.68 9.85 -6.70
C TYR A 246 -5.08 10.86 -5.71
N VAL A 247 -4.55 10.38 -4.59
CA VAL A 247 -4.00 11.23 -3.52
C VAL A 247 -2.47 11.25 -3.56
N LYS A 248 -1.89 12.38 -3.99
CA LYS A 248 -0.43 12.55 -4.01
C LYS A 248 0.11 13.00 -2.64
N ASP A 249 -0.55 13.97 -2.00
CA ASP A 249 -0.26 14.44 -0.64
C ASP A 249 -1.53 14.39 0.21
N LEU A 250 -1.41 13.94 1.45
CA LEU A 250 -2.53 13.86 2.40
C LEU A 250 -3.11 15.24 2.72
N LYS A 251 -2.30 16.30 2.64
CA LYS A 251 -2.76 17.68 2.86
C LYS A 251 -3.83 18.12 1.86
N ASP A 252 -3.88 17.49 0.70
CA ASP A 252 -4.86 17.78 -0.34
C ASP A 252 -6.25 17.19 -0.01
N MET A 253 -6.34 16.32 1.00
CA MET A 253 -7.61 15.69 1.38
C MET A 253 -8.49 16.61 2.23
N PRO A 254 -9.81 16.67 1.96
CA PRO A 254 -10.75 17.41 2.80
C PRO A 254 -10.70 17.01 4.28
N LEU A 255 -10.47 15.72 4.54
CA LEU A 255 -10.34 15.13 5.87
C LEU A 255 -9.16 15.68 6.70
N PHE A 256 -8.14 16.26 6.04
CA PHE A 256 -6.94 16.81 6.68
C PHE A 256 -6.77 18.33 6.47
N ARG A 257 -7.86 19.06 6.13
CA ARG A 257 -7.83 20.52 5.93
C ARG A 257 -7.29 21.30 7.14
N ASP A 258 -7.52 20.80 8.34
CA ASP A 258 -7.03 21.40 9.59
C ASP A 258 -5.64 20.87 10.02
N GLY A 259 -4.97 20.15 9.12
CA GLY A 259 -3.67 19.52 9.33
C GLY A 259 -3.75 18.00 9.35
N VAL A 260 -2.62 17.36 9.00
CA VAL A 260 -2.45 15.91 9.12
C VAL A 260 -2.04 15.63 10.58
N PRO A 261 -2.80 14.82 11.35
CA PRO A 261 -2.41 14.42 12.69
C PRO A 261 -1.03 13.76 12.67
N ALA A 262 -0.29 13.83 13.78
CA ALA A 262 0.93 13.05 13.90
C ALA A 262 0.60 11.55 13.81
N VAL A 263 1.28 10.84 12.92
CA VAL A 263 1.22 9.39 12.86
C VAL A 263 1.84 8.88 14.15
N ALA A 264 1.04 8.28 15.04
CA ALA A 264 1.58 7.66 16.23
C ALA A 264 2.53 6.55 15.78
N ALA A 265 3.82 6.66 16.11
CA ALA A 265 4.74 5.55 15.98
C ALA A 265 4.15 4.39 16.79
N GLY A 266 3.87 3.28 16.11
CA GLY A 266 3.11 2.16 16.68
C GLY A 266 3.57 1.85 18.09
N THR A 267 2.61 1.77 19.01
CA THR A 267 2.83 1.30 20.37
C THR A 267 3.48 -0.07 20.26
N SER A 268 4.78 -0.14 20.48
CA SER A 268 5.46 -1.41 20.71
C SER A 268 4.72 -2.08 21.87
N PRO A 269 4.33 -3.36 21.77
CA PRO A 269 3.78 -4.05 22.92
C PRO A 269 4.86 -4.01 24.01
N SER A 270 4.53 -3.40 25.15
CA SER A 270 5.36 -3.42 26.34
C SER A 270 5.69 -4.88 26.66
N LEU A 271 6.94 -5.27 26.41
CA LEU A 271 7.49 -6.51 26.94
C LEU A 271 7.61 -6.31 28.44
N ASP A 272 6.54 -6.68 29.14
CA ASP A 272 6.47 -6.78 30.59
C ASP A 272 7.38 -7.94 31.02
N ILE A 273 8.68 -7.69 31.09
CA ILE A 273 9.64 -8.62 31.72
C ILE A 273 9.60 -8.31 33.21
N ARG A 274 8.66 -8.95 33.91
CA ARG A 274 8.71 -9.03 35.36
C ARG A 274 9.85 -9.97 35.77
N ALA A 275 10.66 -9.45 36.69
CA ALA A 275 11.77 -10.09 37.37
C ALA A 275 11.35 -11.28 38.23
#